data_AF-A0A3D2JZ13-F1
#
_entry.id   AF-A0A3D2JZ13-F1
#
_cell.length_a   1.000
_cell.length_b   1.000
_cell.length_c   1.000
_cell.angle_alpha   90.00
_cell.angle_beta   90.00
_cell.angle_gamma   90.00
#
_symmetry.space_group_name_H-M   'P 1'
#
loop_
_entity.id
_entity.type
_entity.pdbx_description
1 polymer ?
#
loop_
_entity_poly.entity_id
_entity_poly.type
_entity_poly.pdbx_seq_one_letter_code
_entity_poly.pdbx_strand_id
1 'polypeptide(L)' 'MKKAKIYIPSKTAMQSGRGKLRKWVLEFETKDPSINPLMGWETSTDTLEEVIL' A
#
# COMPACT_ATOMS: atom_id res chain seq x y z
N MET A 1 -4.23 -17.57 1.89
CA MET A 1 -4.27 -17.03 0.51
C MET A 1 -4.19 -15.53 0.60
N LYS A 2 -3.25 -14.90 -0.13
CA LYS A 2 -3.12 -13.45 -0.15
C LYS A 2 -4.11 -12.86 -1.15
N LYS A 3 -4.79 -11.78 -0.76
CA LYS A 3 -5.82 -11.13 -1.57
C LYS A 3 -5.20 -9.91 -2.26
N ALA A 4 -5.41 -9.80 -3.56
CA ALA A 4 -5.06 -8.63 -4.34
C ALA A 4 -6.29 -7.75 -4.54
N LYS A 5 -6.11 -6.43 -4.41
CA LYS A 5 -7.10 -5.41 -4.67
C LYS A 5 -6.69 -4.67 -5.94
N ILE A 6 -7.59 -4.67 -6.93
CA ILE A 6 -7.38 -3.98 -8.20
C ILE A 6 -8.40 -2.84 -8.28
N TYR A 7 -7.92 -1.60 -8.38
CA TYR A 7 -8.78 -0.42 -8.36
C TYR A 7 -8.14 0.78 -9.07
N ILE A 8 -8.95 1.81 -9.35
CA ILE A 8 -8.44 3.13 -9.77
C ILE A 8 -8.40 4.00 -8.51
N PRO A 9 -7.25 4.60 -8.15
CA PRO A 9 -7.13 5.38 -6.93
C PRO A 9 -8.00 6.63 -6.98
N SER A 10 -8.58 6.99 -5.84
CA SER A 10 -9.36 8.21 -5.70
C SER A 10 -8.46 9.45 -5.65
N LYS A 11 -9.04 10.62 -5.91
CA LYS A 11 -8.32 11.88 -5.83
C LYS A 11 -8.01 12.19 -4.36
N THR A 12 -6.78 12.58 -4.06
CA THR A 12 -6.42 13.05 -2.70
C THR A 12 -7.18 14.34 -2.38
N ALA A 13 -7.71 14.44 -1.16
CA ALA A 13 -8.51 15.61 -0.76
C ALA A 13 -7.69 16.91 -0.72
N MET A 14 -6.40 16.82 -0.38
CA MET A 14 -5.52 17.97 -0.18
C MET A 14 -4.97 18.58 -1.48
N GLN A 15 -5.02 17.87 -2.61
CA GLN A 15 -4.41 18.34 -3.86
C GLN A 15 -5.47 18.61 -4.93
N SER A 16 -5.18 19.53 -5.85
CA SER A 16 -6.05 19.83 -7.00
C SER A 16 -5.86 18.86 -8.18
N GLY A 17 -4.69 18.22 -8.28
CA GLY A 17 -4.31 17.35 -9.40
C GLY A 17 -5.19 16.11 -9.58
N ARG A 18 -5.42 15.72 -10.83
CA ARG A 18 -6.26 14.57 -11.25
C ARG A 18 -5.50 13.47 -12.01
N GLY A 19 -4.18 13.60 -12.15
CA GLY A 19 -3.36 12.75 -13.01
C GLY A 19 -3.34 11.26 -12.62
N LYS A 20 -3.57 10.94 -11.34
CA LYS A 20 -3.57 9.55 -10.84
C LYS A 20 -4.88 8.78 -11.09
N LEU A 21 -5.96 9.46 -11.48
CA LEU A 21 -7.31 8.88 -11.63
C LEU A 21 -7.52 8.02 -12.89
N ARG A 22 -6.49 7.79 -13.69
CA ARG A 22 -6.61 7.13 -15.01
C ARG A 22 -5.88 5.79 -15.12
N LYS A 23 -5.06 5.46 -14.13
CA LYS A 23 -4.28 4.23 -14.13
C LYS A 23 -4.92 3.27 -13.12
N TRP A 24 -4.98 2.01 -13.51
CA TRP A 24 -5.30 0.93 -12.58
C TRP A 24 -4.11 0.69 -11.66
N VAL A 25 -4.41 0.34 -10.43
CA VAL A 25 -3.44 -0.01 -9.40
C VAL A 25 -3.81 -1.38 -8.84
N LEU A 26 -2.81 -2.25 -8.69
CA LEU A 26 -2.89 -3.51 -7.96
C LEU A 26 -2.07 -3.41 -6.68
N GLU A 27 -2.72 -3.71 -5.56
CA GLU A 27 -2.12 -3.75 -4.22
C GLU A 27 -2.49 -5.05 -3.51
N PHE A 28 -1.62 -5.53 -2.62
CA PHE A 28 -1.90 -6.70 -1.79
C PHE A 28 -2.37 -6.30 -0.39
N GLU A 29 -3.38 -6.99 0.13
CA GLU A 29 -3.74 -6.88 1.55
C GLU A 29 -2.77 -7.71 2.37
N THR A 30 -1.86 -7.03 3.05
CA THR A 30 -0.92 -7.60 4.01
C THR A 30 -1.23 -7.04 5.39
N LYS A 31 -1.24 -7.90 6.41
CA LYS A 31 -1.38 -7.50 7.82
C LYS A 31 -0.46 -8.36 8.66
N ASP A 32 0.50 -7.70 9.32
CA ASP A 32 1.04 -7.96 10.66
C ASP A 32 2.37 -7.20 10.83
N PRO A 33 2.35 -5.85 10.80
CA PRO A 33 3.54 -5.08 11.14
C PRO A 33 3.92 -5.33 12.60
N SER A 34 5.19 -5.58 12.82
CA SER A 34 5.83 -5.76 14.13
C SER A 34 6.78 -4.59 14.41
N ILE A 35 6.98 -4.26 15.68
CA ILE A 35 7.88 -3.17 16.07
C ILE A 35 9.24 -3.76 16.45
N ASN A 36 10.31 -3.23 15.85
CA ASN A 36 11.67 -3.60 16.22
C ASN A 36 11.99 -3.12 17.67
N PRO A 37 12.43 -4.01 18.57
CA PRO A 37 12.64 -3.67 19.98
C PRO A 37 13.84 -2.75 20.25
N LEU A 38 14.78 -2.60 19.30
CA LEU A 38 15.97 -1.77 19.45
C LEU A 38 15.71 -0.32 19.00
N MET A 39 15.20 -0.15 17.78
CA MET A 39 15.02 1.16 17.14
C MET A 39 13.58 1.65 17.12
N GLY A 40 12.60 0.78 17.40
CA GLY A 40 11.18 1.13 17.33
C GLY A 40 10.63 1.25 15.91
N TRP A 41 11.38 0.82 14.88
CA TRP A 41 10.91 0.86 13.50
C TRP A 41 9.84 -0.20 13.24
N GLU A 42 8.93 0.14 12.35
CA GLU A 42 7.97 -0.82 11.78
C GLU A 42 8.74 -1.83 10.92
N THR A 43 8.47 -3.11 11.15
CA THR A 43 9.10 -4.24 10.46
C THR A 43 8.02 -5.23 10.05
N SER A 44 8.17 -5.82 8.88
CA SER A 44 7.26 -6.85 8.37
C SER A 44 8.09 -7.98 7.77
N THR A 45 7.58 -9.20 7.84
CA THR A 45 8.16 -10.35 7.13
C THR A 45 7.54 -10.53 5.74
N ASP A 46 6.48 -9.80 5.43
CA ASP A 46 5.77 -9.91 4.16
C ASP A 46 6.21 -8.81 3.18
N THR A 47 6.98 -9.22 2.18
CA THR A 47 7.50 -8.33 1.13
C THR A 47 6.45 -7.88 0.13
N LEU A 48 5.26 -8.51 0.08
CA LEU A 48 4.23 -8.13 -0.88
C LEU A 48 3.54 -6.82 -0.52
N GLU A 49 3.71 -6.34 0.70
CA GLU A 49 3.26 -5.01 1.13
C GLU A 49 3.92 -3.89 0.30
N GLU A 50 5.14 -4.12 -0.19
CA GLU A 50 5.90 -3.14 -0.96
C GLU A 50 5.55 -3.15 -2.47
N VAL A 51 4.71 -4.09 -2.92
CA VAL A 51 4.39 -4.28 -4.34
C VAL A 51 3.16 -3.48 -4.74
N ILE A 52 3.34 -2.50 -5.62
CA ILE A 52 2.29 -1.71 -6.26
C ILE A 52 2.53 -1.71 -7.77
N LEU A 53 1.51 -2.11 -8.55
CA LEU A 53 1.55 -2.17 -10.02
C LEU A 53 0.52 -1.25 -10.65
#